data_AF-A0A3C0JMN0-F1
#
_entry.id   AF-A0A3C0JMN0-F1
#
_cell.length_a   1.000
_cell.length_b   1.000
_cell.length_c   1.000
_cell.angle_alpha   90.00
_cell.angle_beta   90.00
_cell.angle_gamma   90.00
#
_symmetry.space_group_name_H-M   'P 1'
#
loop_
_entity.id
_entity.type
_entity.pdbx_description
1 polymer ?
#
loop_
_entity_poly.entity_id
_entity_poly.type
_entity_poly.pdbx_seq_one_letter_code
_entity_poly.pdbx_strand_id
1 'polypeptide(L)'
;MQRESDVTQASETTVIIYTHPDCAFSGAAKMDYRQRGIPFVEIDVSKEKDKVDDLLSLTGGERVTPVIVENGEATIGFKGGN
;
A
#
# COMPACT_ATOMS: atom_id res chain seq x y z
N MET A 1 24.07 8.39 27.85
CA MET A 1 23.86 7.42 26.75
C MET A 1 22.36 7.25 26.56
N GLN A 2 21.75 8.01 25.65
CA GLN A 2 20.30 8.03 25.42
C GLN A 2 19.92 6.94 24.39
N ARG A 3 19.93 5.67 24.83
CA ARG A 3 19.07 4.63 24.24
C ARG A 3 17.73 4.86 24.95
N GLU A 4 16.62 5.18 24.29
CA GLU A 4 15.93 4.36 23.31
C GLU A 4 15.26 5.26 22.26
N SER A 5 15.85 5.29 21.07
CA SER A 5 15.24 5.80 19.86
C SER A 5 14.35 4.70 19.30
N ASP A 6 13.11 4.58 19.78
CA ASP A 6 12.06 3.90 19.04
C ASP A 6 10.70 4.27 19.64
N VAL A 7 10.33 5.54 19.52
CA VAL A 7 8.90 5.87 19.54
C VAL A 7 8.34 5.32 18.24
N THR A 8 8.15 4.00 18.16
CA THR A 8 7.22 3.44 17.17
C THR A 8 5.86 3.90 17.63
N GLN A 9 5.49 5.06 17.09
CA GLN A 9 4.22 5.73 17.27
C GLN A 9 3.11 4.76 16.86
N ALA A 10 2.62 4.00 17.85
CA ALA A 10 1.43 3.19 17.78
C ALA A 10 0.21 4.14 17.71
N SER A 11 0.02 4.75 16.55
CA SER A 11 -1.20 5.47 16.22
C SER A 11 -1.82 4.77 15.03
N GLU A 12 -2.47 3.62 15.27
CA GLU A 12 -3.34 2.87 14.33
C GLU A 12 -3.13 3.21 12.84
N THR A 13 -1.91 2.99 12.31
CA THR A 13 -1.63 3.23 10.90
C THR A 13 -2.28 2.10 10.13
N THR A 14 -3.51 2.32 9.66
CA THR A 14 -4.16 1.41 8.74
C THR A 14 -3.47 1.53 7.40
N VAL A 15 -2.59 0.57 7.11
CA VAL A 15 -1.96 0.44 5.79
C VAL A 15 -3.01 -0.11 4.83
N ILE A 16 -3.25 0.58 3.72
CA ILE A 16 -4.13 0.10 2.65
C ILE A 16 -3.28 -0.15 1.42
N ILE A 17 -3.36 -1.35 0.84
CA ILE A 17 -2.64 -1.71 -0.37
C ILE A 17 -3.66 -1.98 -1.46
N TYR A 18 -3.76 -1.05 -2.40
CA TYR A 18 -4.48 -1.24 -3.64
C TYR A 18 -3.68 -2.15 -4.56
N THR A 19 -4.31 -3.22 -4.98
CA THR A 19 -3.72 -4.27 -5.80
C THR A 19 -4.55 -4.51 -7.05
N HIS A 20 -3.89 -5.05 -8.08
CA HIS A 20 -4.55 -5.50 -9.29
C HIS A 20 -4.14 -6.95 -9.59
N PRO A 21 -5.09 -7.85 -9.96
CA PRO A 21 -4.79 -9.24 -10.29
C PRO A 21 -3.85 -9.37 -11.50
N ASP A 22 -3.86 -8.38 -12.39
CA ASP A 22 -2.98 -8.33 -13.58
C ASP A 22 -1.56 -7.82 -13.28
N CYS A 23 -1.23 -7.50 -12.03
CA CYS A 23 0.04 -6.89 -11.65
C CYS A 23 0.88 -7.79 -10.73
N ALA A 24 2.04 -8.24 -11.22
CA ALA A 24 2.98 -9.07 -10.44
C ALA A 24 3.54 -8.33 -9.20
N PHE A 25 3.78 -7.02 -9.29
CA PHE A 25 4.28 -6.21 -8.17
C PHE A 25 3.27 -6.12 -7.02
N SER A 26 1.97 -6.19 -7.32
CA SER A 26 0.93 -6.21 -6.30
C SER A 26 1.04 -7.45 -5.40
N GLY A 27 1.36 -8.61 -5.98
CA GLY A 27 1.61 -9.83 -5.22
C GLY A 27 2.84 -9.71 -4.32
N ALA A 28 3.93 -9.14 -4.86
CA ALA A 28 5.16 -8.91 -4.11
C ALA A 28 4.95 -7.97 -2.91
N ALA A 29 4.19 -6.88 -3.09
CA ALA A 29 3.85 -5.93 -2.03
C ALA A 29 3.16 -6.61 -0.87
N LYS A 30 2.09 -7.37 -1.16
CA LYS A 30 1.36 -8.11 -0.14
C LYS A 30 2.25 -9.08 0.61
N MET A 31 3.07 -9.84 -0.11
CA MET A 31 3.96 -10.82 0.49
C MET A 31 5.00 -10.17 1.40
N ASP A 32 5.53 -9.00 1.05
CA ASP A 32 6.50 -8.27 1.88
C ASP A 32 5.87 -7.78 3.18
N TYR A 33 4.70 -7.13 3.11
CA TYR A 33 3.99 -6.66 4.30
C TYR A 33 3.54 -7.83 5.20
N ARG A 34 3.08 -8.95 4.60
CA ARG A 34 2.76 -10.18 5.35
C ARG A 34 4.00 -10.75 6.05
N GLN A 35 5.14 -10.80 5.36
CA GLN A 35 6.40 -11.30 5.93
C GLN A 35 6.92 -10.40 7.05
N ARG A 36 6.75 -9.08 6.93
CA ARG A 36 7.10 -8.10 7.96
C ARG A 36 6.16 -8.12 9.17
N GLY A 37 5.03 -8.83 9.07
CA GLY A 37 4.01 -8.85 10.14
C GLY A 37 3.25 -7.54 10.29
N ILE A 38 3.24 -6.71 9.24
CA ILE A 38 2.53 -5.42 9.26
C ILE A 38 1.07 -5.69 8.89
N PRO A 39 0.10 -5.26 9.71
CA PRO A 39 -1.31 -5.35 9.35
C PRO A 39 -1.60 -4.39 8.21
N PHE A 40 -2.20 -4.92 7.13
CA PHE A 40 -2.64 -4.11 6.00
C PHE A 40 -3.97 -4.61 5.45
N VAL A 41 -4.72 -3.69 4.85
CA VAL A 41 -5.96 -3.93 4.13
C VAL A 41 -5.63 -4.07 2.65
N GLU A 42 -5.93 -5.22 2.07
CA GLU A 42 -5.83 -5.42 0.62
C GLU A 42 -7.12 -4.94 -0.04
N ILE A 43 -7.01 -4.05 -1.02
CA ILE A 43 -8.13 -3.65 -1.88
C ILE A 43 -7.82 -4.10 -3.30
N ASP A 44 -8.66 -4.96 -3.86
CA ASP A 44 -8.56 -5.38 -5.26
C ASP A 44 -9.40 -4.44 -6.12
N VAL A 45 -8.75 -3.49 -6.78
CA VAL A 45 -9.45 -2.47 -7.60
C VAL A 45 -10.09 -3.06 -8.85
N SER A 46 -9.75 -4.29 -9.24
CA SER A 46 -10.45 -4.99 -10.33
C SER A 46 -11.84 -5.47 -9.91
N LYS A 47 -11.98 -5.83 -8.62
CA LYS A 47 -13.25 -6.22 -8.01
C LYS A 47 -14.02 -5.02 -7.46
N GLU A 48 -13.33 -4.10 -6.82
CA GLU A 48 -13.88 -2.93 -6.17
C GLU A 48 -13.75 -1.70 -7.07
N LYS A 49 -14.71 -1.55 -7.99
CA LYS A 49 -14.71 -0.41 -8.93
C LYS A 49 -14.87 0.94 -8.24
N ASP A 50 -15.54 0.98 -7.09
CA ASP A 50 -15.65 2.18 -6.26
C ASP A 50 -14.27 2.67 -5.79
N LYS A 51 -13.31 1.76 -5.64
CA LYS A 51 -11.93 2.04 -5.24
C LYS A 51 -10.98 2.36 -6.39
N VAL A 52 -11.42 2.15 -7.64
CA VAL A 52 -10.67 2.59 -8.81
C VAL A 52 -10.63 4.11 -8.89
N ASP A 53 -11.72 4.80 -8.52
CA ASP A 53 -11.77 6.26 -8.53
C ASP A 53 -10.83 6.86 -7.46
N ASP A 54 -10.81 6.26 -6.27
CA ASP A 54 -9.82 6.55 -5.22
C ASP A 54 -8.40 6.36 -5.75
N LEU A 55 -8.09 5.20 -6.36
CA LEU A 55 -6.77 4.92 -6.96
C LEU A 55 -6.36 5.98 -7.99
N LEU A 56 -7.26 6.30 -8.92
CA LEU A 56 -7.01 7.31 -9.96
C LEU A 56 -6.76 8.68 -9.33
N SER A 57 -7.53 9.05 -8.31
CA SER A 57 -7.33 10.29 -7.57
C SER A 57 -5.98 10.35 -6.85
N LEU A 58 -5.51 9.22 -6.31
CA LEU A 58 -4.22 9.11 -5.63
C LEU A 58 -3.02 9.14 -6.60
N THR A 59 -3.22 8.67 -7.83
CA THR A 59 -2.18 8.51 -8.86
C THR A 59 -2.18 9.60 -9.91
N GLY A 60 -3.15 10.53 -9.87
CA GLY A 60 -3.30 11.58 -10.88
C GLY A 60 -3.94 11.11 -12.18
N GLY A 61 -4.69 10.01 -12.16
CA GLY A 61 -5.43 9.46 -13.30
C GLY A 61 -4.81 8.19 -13.89
N GLU A 62 -3.82 7.59 -13.22
CA GLU A 62 -3.12 6.41 -13.72
C GLU A 62 -3.58 5.13 -13.02
N ARG A 63 -3.85 4.08 -13.79
CA ARG A 63 -4.18 2.75 -13.23
C ARG A 63 -2.92 1.98 -12.86
N VAL A 64 -2.08 2.59 -12.04
CA VAL A 64 -0.84 2.01 -11.55
C VAL A 64 -1.11 1.26 -10.26
N THR A 65 -0.55 0.07 -10.15
CA THR A 65 -0.61 -0.74 -8.93
C THR A 65 0.73 -1.42 -8.71
N PRO A 66 1.10 -1.70 -7.45
CA PRO A 66 0.34 -1.42 -6.23
C PRO A 66 0.42 0.04 -5.80
N VAL A 67 -0.61 0.52 -5.11
CA VAL A 67 -0.62 1.82 -4.42
C VAL A 67 -0.84 1.57 -2.94
N ILE A 68 0.04 2.11 -2.12
CA ILE A 68 0.09 1.86 -0.69
C ILE A 68 -0.26 3.16 0.00
N VAL A 69 -1.32 3.17 0.79
CA VAL A 69 -1.76 4.33 1.56
C VAL A 69 -1.46 4.10 3.03
N GLU A 70 -0.59 4.92 3.59
CA GLU A 70 -0.11 4.84 4.97
C GLU A 70 -0.24 6.22 5.60
N ASN A 71 -0.98 6.34 6.71
CA ASN A 71 -1.21 7.62 7.40
C ASN A 71 -1.79 8.73 6.49
N GLY A 72 -2.56 8.36 5.45
CA GLY A 72 -3.10 9.29 4.47
C GLY A 72 -2.11 9.70 3.37
N GLU A 73 -0.88 9.17 3.39
CA GLU A 73 0.10 9.35 2.33
C GLU A 73 0.02 8.18 1.34
N ALA A 74 -0.18 8.48 0.06
CA ALA A 74 -0.25 7.49 -1.00
C ALA A 74 1.10 7.32 -1.69
N THR A 75 1.70 6.15 -1.54
CA THR A 75 2.92 5.72 -2.22
C THR A 75 2.56 4.88 -3.43
N ILE A 76 3.02 5.31 -4.59
CA ILE A 76 2.78 4.63 -5.86
C ILE A 76 3.94 3.67 -6.16
N GLY A 77 3.60 2.42 -6.45
CA GLY A 77 4.55 1.38 -6.80
C GLY A 77 5.08 0.62 -5.60
N PHE A 78 5.55 -0.59 -5.85
CA PHE A 78 6.24 -1.40 -4.85
C PHE A 78 7.55 -1.88 -5.43
N LYS A 79 8.64 -1.41 -4.83
CA LYS A 79 10.01 -1.92 -5.07
C LYS A 79 10.42 -1.88 -6.56
N GLY A 80 10.06 -0.79 -7.25
CA GLY A 80 10.64 -0.36 -8.53
C GLY A 80 10.89 -1.46 -9.57
N GLY A 81 9.83 -1.97 -10.20
CA GLY A 81 9.98 -2.76 -11.41
C GLY A 81 10.52 -1.91 -12.55
N ASN A 82 11.74 -2.22 -13.02
CA ASN A 82 12.28 -1.67 -14.27
C ASN A 82 11.54 -2.24 -15.47
#